data_AF-V6KWE3-F1
#
_entry.id   AF-V6KWE3-F1
#
_cell.length_a   1.000
_cell.length_b   1.000
_cell.length_c   1.000
_cell.angle_alpha   90.00
_cell.angle_beta   90.00
_cell.angle_gamma   90.00
#
_symmetry.space_group_name_H-M   'P 1'
#
loop_
_entity.id
_entity.type
_entity.pdbx_description
1 polymer ?
#
loop_
_entity_poly.entity_id
_entity_poly.type
_entity_poly.pdbx_seq_one_letter_code
_entity_poly.pdbx_strand_id
1 'polypeptide(L)' 'MHAAQAEEIDIATVVISPGQEYEDPYGDGGLSEVSDAGALLVRPGGFVAFRYAAAAPDVGKLLTGAVRQILGHV' A
#
# COMPACT_ATOMS: atom_id res chain seq x y z
N MET A 1 -5.38 -8.39 -2.10
CA MET A 1 -6.76 -8.71 -2.52
C MET A 1 -7.77 -8.89 -1.36
N HIS A 2 -7.39 -9.19 -0.11
CA HIS A 2 -8.37 -9.46 0.96
C HIS A 2 -8.97 -8.22 1.66
N ALA A 3 -8.23 -7.11 1.80
CA ALA A 3 -8.75 -5.93 2.50
C ALA A 3 -9.79 -5.14 1.70
N ALA A 4 -9.64 -5.08 0.37
CA ALA A 4 -10.59 -4.44 -0.55
C ALA A 4 -11.94 -5.15 -0.65
N GLN A 5 -12.05 -6.40 -0.19
CA GLN A 5 -13.34 -7.10 -0.14
C GLN A 5 -14.15 -6.77 1.12
N ALA A 6 -13.51 -6.23 2.17
CA ALA A 6 -14.15 -5.96 3.46
C ALA A 6 -14.88 -4.61 3.49
N GLU A 7 -14.41 -3.65 2.71
CA GLU A 7 -15.01 -2.33 2.53
C GLU A 7 -15.28 -2.23 1.03
N GLU A 8 -16.49 -1.90 0.58
CA GLU A 8 -16.92 -1.89 -0.83
C GLU A 8 -16.23 -0.77 -1.63
N ILE A 9 -14.90 -0.81 -1.66
CA ILE A 9 -14.00 0.17 -2.26
C ILE A 9 -13.00 -0.55 -3.15
N ASP A 10 -12.70 0.06 -4.29
CA ASP A 10 -11.66 -0.45 -5.15
C ASP A 10 -10.28 0.04 -4.66
N ILE A 11 -9.35 -0.89 -4.51
CA ILE A 11 -7.96 -0.61 -4.12
C ILE A 11 -7.06 -1.19 -5.19
N ALA A 12 -6.59 -0.31 -6.09
CA ALA A 12 -5.59 -0.66 -7.08
C ALA A 12 -4.28 -1.09 -6.39
N THR A 13 -3.69 -2.18 -6.85
CA THR A 13 -2.41 -2.69 -6.34
C THR A 13 -1.36 -2.59 -7.42
N VAL A 14 -0.24 -1.95 -7.09
CA VAL A 14 0.89 -1.75 -7.98
C VAL A 14 2.14 -2.30 -7.29
N VAL A 15 2.89 -3.14 -8.00
CA VAL A 15 4.20 -3.63 -7.54
C VAL A 15 5.26 -2.93 -8.38
N ILE A 16 6.17 -2.22 -7.71
CA ILE A 16 7.29 -1.54 -8.35
C ILE A 16 8.52 -2.40 -8.12
N SER A 17 8.95 -3.14 -9.15
CA SER A 17 10.12 -4.03 -9.09
C SER A 17 10.60 -4.36 -10.51
N PRO A 18 11.88 -4.75 -10.70
CA PRO A 18 12.37 -5.17 -12.02
C PRO A 18 11.52 -6.31 -12.61
N GLY A 19 11.10 -6.18 -13.87
CA GLY A 19 10.26 -7.14 -14.57
C GLY A 19 8.78 -7.10 -14.19
N GLN A 20 8.32 -6.09 -13.44
CA GLN A 20 6.90 -5.81 -13.20
C GLN A 20 6.36 -4.74 -14.16
N GLU A 21 5.06 -4.52 -14.14
CA GLU A 21 4.39 -3.48 -14.96
C GLU A 21 4.96 -2.08 -14.69
N TYR A 22 5.36 -1.82 -13.45
CA TYR A 22 6.04 -0.61 -13.05
C TYR A 22 7.45 -0.95 -12.58
N GLU A 23 8.44 -0.39 -13.27
CA GLU A 23 9.83 -0.49 -12.88
C GLU A 23 10.30 0.85 -12.29
N ASP A 24 11.23 0.76 -11.34
CA ASP A 24 12.01 1.90 -10.86
C ASP A 24 13.42 1.82 -11.48
N PRO A 25 13.61 2.33 -12.71
CA PRO A 25 14.90 2.29 -13.39
C PRO A 25 15.93 3.25 -12.79
N TYR A 26 15.51 4.18 -11.92
CA TYR A 26 16.37 5.22 -11.36
C TYR A 26 16.72 5.00 -9.87
N GLY A 27 16.08 4.02 -9.22
CA GLY A 27 16.27 3.71 -7.80
C GLY A 27 15.68 4.75 -6.85
N ASP A 28 14.78 5.62 -7.33
CA ASP A 28 14.17 6.69 -6.53
C ASP A 28 12.99 6.20 -5.67
N GLY A 29 12.53 4.97 -5.89
CA GLY A 29 11.61 4.25 -5.02
C GLY A 29 12.13 4.10 -3.59
N GLY A 30 13.44 4.15 -3.37
CA GLY A 30 14.06 4.18 -2.03
C GLY A 30 13.79 5.45 -1.23
N LEU A 31 13.30 6.53 -1.85
CA LEU A 31 12.86 7.75 -1.17
C LEU A 31 11.53 7.58 -0.42
N SER A 32 10.86 6.44 -0.63
CA SER A 32 9.54 6.11 -0.06
C SER A 32 9.58 5.74 1.43
N GLU A 33 10.77 5.66 2.04
CA GLU A 33 10.98 5.21 3.43
C GLU A 33 10.42 3.81 3.75
N VAL A 34 10.20 2.99 2.70
CA VAL A 34 9.75 1.60 2.78
C VAL A 34 10.76 0.71 2.07
N SER A 35 10.98 -0.49 2.60
CA SER A 35 11.74 -1.53 1.91
C SER A 35 10.95 -2.10 0.73
N ASP A 36 11.59 -2.90 -0.13
CA ASP A 36 10.92 -3.62 -1.23
C ASP A 36 9.74 -4.50 -0.77
N ALA A 37 9.79 -4.96 0.49
CA ALA A 37 8.71 -5.75 1.09
C ALA A 37 7.67 -4.90 1.84
N GLY A 38 7.85 -3.58 1.89
CA GLY A 38 6.93 -2.62 2.48
C GLY A 38 5.78 -2.24 1.55
N ALA A 39 4.90 -1.36 2.02
CA ALA A 39 3.76 -0.89 1.24
C ALA A 39 3.37 0.54 1.59
N LEU A 40 2.89 1.26 0.58
CA LEU A 40 2.26 2.57 0.69
C LEU A 40 0.80 2.49 0.23
N LEU A 41 -0.09 3.12 0.99
CA LEU A 41 -1.48 3.33 0.58
C LEU A 41 -1.66 4.82 0.28
N VAL A 42 -2.02 5.12 -0.97
CA VAL A 42 -2.16 6.48 -1.47
C VAL A 42 -3.62 6.77 -1.74
N ARG A 43 -4.09 7.94 -1.30
CA ARG A 43 -5.45 8.42 -1.61
C ARG A 43 -5.53 8.94 -3.04
N PRO A 44 -6.74 9.02 -3.62
CA PRO A 44 -6.94 9.59 -4.97
C PRO A 44 -6.37 11.01 -5.19
N GLY A 45 -6.12 11.77 -4.12
CA GLY A 45 -5.47 13.08 -4.17
C GLY A 45 -3.93 13.06 -4.17
N GLY A 46 -3.29 11.89 -4.27
CA GLY A 46 -1.82 11.74 -4.29
C GLY A 46 -1.14 11.77 -2.91
N PHE A 47 -1.92 11.85 -1.83
CA PHE A 47 -1.38 11.85 -0.47
C PHE A 47 -1.25 10.42 0.08
N VAL A 48 -0.10 10.10 0.67
CA VAL A 48 0.11 8.85 1.41
C VAL A 48 -0.75 8.86 2.67
N ALA A 49 -1.72 7.96 2.76
CA ALA A 49 -2.60 7.83 3.91
C ALA A 49 -2.12 6.76 4.90
N PHE A 50 -1.32 5.80 4.44
CA PHE A 50 -0.71 4.80 5.29
C PHE A 50 0.63 4.32 4.71
N ARG A 51 1.57 3.99 5.60
CA ARG A 51 2.89 3.48 5.27
C ARG A 51 3.25 2.31 6.16
N TYR A 52 3.88 1.29 5.59
CA TYR A 52 4.41 0.17 6.37
C TYR A 52 5.80 -0.22 5.84
N ALA A 53 6.81 -0.09 6.70
CA ALA A 53 8.23 -0.07 6.32
C ALA A 53 8.77 -1.41 5.78
N ALA A 54 8.17 -2.54 6.17
CA ALA A 54 8.72 -3.88 5.92
C ALA A 54 7.62 -4.90 5.60
N ALA A 55 7.99 -6.17 5.46
CA ALA A 55 7.00 -7.24 5.30
C ALA A 55 6.06 -7.28 6.51
N ALA A 56 4.75 -7.12 6.26
CA ALA A 56 3.76 -7.24 7.34
C ALA A 56 3.50 -8.71 7.67
N PRO A 57 3.46 -9.08 8.97
CA PRO A 57 3.20 -10.46 9.39
C PRO A 57 1.75 -10.91 9.07
N ASP A 58 0.80 -9.97 9.03
CA ASP A 58 -0.57 -10.19 8.58
C ASP A 58 -1.05 -8.97 7.77
N VAL A 59 -0.75 -9.01 6.47
CA VAL A 59 -1.10 -7.95 5.51
C VAL A 59 -2.60 -7.69 5.48
N GLY A 60 -3.42 -8.73 5.56
CA GLY A 60 -4.87 -8.62 5.45
C GLY A 60 -5.44 -7.80 6.59
N LYS A 61 -5.13 -8.19 7.83
CA LYS A 61 -5.60 -7.48 9.02
C LYS A 61 -5.08 -6.05 9.09
N LEU A 62 -3.81 -5.85 8.75
CA LEU A 62 -3.15 -4.56 8.81
C LEU A 62 -3.72 -3.57 7.79
N LEU A 63 -3.91 -4.01 6.55
CA LEU A 63 -4.50 -3.17 5.50
C LEU A 63 -5.98 -2.88 5.77
N THR A 64 -6.77 -3.86 6.21
CA THR A 64 -8.17 -3.63 6.60
C THR A 64 -8.30 -2.61 7.73
N GLY A 65 -7.45 -2.72 8.77
CA GLY A 65 -7.41 -1.75 9.86
C GLY A 65 -7.06 -0.34 9.38
N ALA A 66 -6.04 -0.21 8.53
CA ALA A 66 -5.64 1.08 7.96
C ALA A 66 -6.76 1.70 7.12
N VAL A 67 -7.41 0.93 6.25
CA VAL A 67 -8.53 1.40 5.42
C VAL A 67 -9.68 1.89 6.29
N ARG A 68 -10.11 1.11 7.29
CA ARG A 68 -11.19 1.51 8.21
C ARG A 68 -10.88 2.81 8.94
N GLN A 69 -9.67 2.94 9.47
CA GLN A 69 -9.23 4.16 10.13
C GLN A 69 -9.26 5.37 9.18
N ILE A 70 -8.85 5.20 7.92
CA ILE A 70 -8.86 6.28 6.91
C ILE A 70 -10.30 6.67 6.54
N LEU A 71 -11.22 5.72 6.48
CA LEU A 71 -12.65 5.95 6.21
C LEU A 71 -13.40 6.49 7.44
N GLY A 72 -12.79 6.48 8.63
CA GLY A 72 -13.44 6.88 9.88
C GLY A 72 -14.38 5.81 10.45
N HIS A 73 -14.26 4.57 9.99
CA HIS A 73 -14.96 3.41 10.57
C HIS A 73 -14.14 2.92 11.78
N VAL A 74 -14.72 3.02 12.99
CA VAL A 74 -14.10 2.59 14.26
C VAL A 74 -14.48 1.15 14.58
#